data_AF-A0A183DE59-F1
#
_entry.id   AF-A0A183DE59-F1
#
_cell.length_a   1.000
_cell.length_b   1.000
_cell.length_c   1.000
_cell.angle_alpha   90.00
_cell.angle_beta   90.00
_cell.angle_gamma   90.00
#
_symmetry.space_group_name_H-M   'P 1'
#
loop_
_entity.id
_entity.type
_entity.pdbx_description
1 polymer ?
#
loop_
_entity_poly.entity_id
_entity_poly.type
_entity_poly.pdbx_seq_one_letter_code
_entity_poly.pdbx_strand_id
1 'polypeptide(L)'
;MELLTVAAKPQKVKRELDESQKAKLIRGAAMEPKLRKERIELILNDQDLDNDVFLKNYNVKVEPDMIHLNGRVLDAPKLELFVSSSFAASFFTRFLFLCLCFCLYRLFISRSTCMCWPLSPKWTSLPT
;
A
#
# COMPACT_ATOMS: atom_id res chain seq x y z
N MET A 1 -32.20 -29.14 -4.95
CA MET A 1 -30.87 -28.96 -5.58
C MET A 1 -29.87 -29.73 -4.72
N GLU A 2 -30.06 -31.04 -4.56
CA GLU A 2 -29.34 -31.78 -3.50
C GLU A 2 -28.02 -32.42 -3.98
N LEU A 3 -27.79 -32.49 -5.30
CA LEU A 3 -26.72 -33.31 -5.90
C LEU A 3 -25.73 -32.53 -6.78
N LEU A 4 -25.86 -31.20 -6.90
CA LEU A 4 -24.96 -30.38 -7.72
C LEU A 4 -24.05 -29.56 -6.81
N THR A 5 -22.75 -29.86 -6.84
CA THR A 5 -21.71 -29.07 -6.21
C THR A 5 -20.98 -28.22 -7.25
N VAL A 6 -20.43 -27.09 -6.81
CA VAL A 6 -19.53 -26.31 -7.66
C VAL A 6 -18.34 -27.18 -8.04
N ALA A 7 -17.91 -27.11 -9.31
CA ALA A 7 -16.83 -27.95 -9.82
C ALA A 7 -15.58 -27.88 -8.92
N ALA A 8 -14.89 -29.01 -8.76
CA ALA A 8 -13.68 -29.11 -7.95
C ALA A 8 -12.55 -28.19 -8.42
N LYS A 9 -12.56 -27.76 -9.69
CA LYS A 9 -11.60 -26.81 -10.24
C LYS A 9 -12.12 -25.38 -10.07
N PRO A 10 -11.26 -24.43 -9.66
CA PRO A 10 -11.66 -23.04 -9.50
C PRO A 10 -12.12 -22.47 -10.84
N GLN A 11 -13.33 -21.92 -10.84
CA GLN A 11 -13.90 -21.23 -12.01
C GLN A 11 -13.69 -19.73 -11.88
N LYS A 12 -13.14 -19.10 -12.92
CA LYS A 12 -12.95 -17.65 -12.94
C LYS A 12 -14.31 -16.95 -12.96
N VAL A 13 -14.55 -16.09 -11.97
CA VAL A 13 -15.72 -15.21 -11.93
C VAL A 13 -15.56 -14.12 -13.00
N LYS A 14 -16.55 -14.00 -13.91
CA LYS A 14 -16.58 -12.98 -14.98
C LYS A 14 -17.31 -11.70 -14.59
N ARG A 15 -18.16 -11.78 -13.56
CA ARG A 15 -18.99 -10.67 -13.10
C ARG A 15 -18.13 -9.68 -12.31
N GLU A 16 -18.57 -8.43 -12.25
CA GLU A 16 -17.95 -7.46 -11.37
C GLU A 16 -18.12 -7.87 -9.91
N LEU A 17 -17.10 -7.58 -9.11
CA LEU A 17 -17.11 -7.84 -7.68
C LEU A 17 -17.83 -6.70 -6.94
N ASP A 18 -18.56 -7.07 -5.89
CA ASP A 18 -19.17 -6.11 -4.97
C ASP A 18 -18.09 -5.34 -4.20
N GLU A 19 -18.43 -4.16 -3.67
CA GLU A 19 -17.48 -3.33 -2.90
C GLU A 19 -16.86 -4.07 -1.71
N SER A 20 -17.66 -4.88 -1.02
CA SER A 20 -17.19 -5.69 0.10
C SER A 20 -16.20 -6.79 -0.34
N GLN A 21 -16.42 -7.38 -1.51
CA GLN A 21 -15.54 -8.38 -2.12
C GLN A 21 -14.25 -7.73 -2.63
N LYS A 22 -14.36 -6.55 -3.28
CA LYS A 22 -13.23 -5.73 -3.71
C LYS A 22 -12.34 -5.35 -2.52
N ALA A 23 -12.92 -4.87 -1.42
CA ALA A 23 -12.17 -4.51 -0.22
C ALA A 23 -11.46 -5.72 0.42
N LYS A 24 -12.05 -6.91 0.37
CA LYS A 24 -11.37 -8.15 0.81
C LYS A 24 -10.21 -8.52 -0.13
N LEU A 25 -10.43 -8.43 -1.44
CA LEU A 25 -9.41 -8.74 -2.44
C LEU A 25 -8.21 -7.80 -2.33
N ILE A 26 -8.45 -6.49 -2.23
CA ILE A 26 -7.39 -5.49 -2.11
C ILE A 26 -6.56 -5.75 -0.85
N ARG A 27 -7.20 -6.01 0.30
CA ARG A 27 -6.49 -6.33 1.55
C ARG A 27 -5.66 -7.61 1.45
N GLY A 28 -6.12 -8.62 0.71
CA GLY A 28 -5.38 -9.86 0.52
C GLY A 28 -4.26 -9.78 -0.53
N ALA A 29 -4.38 -8.87 -1.51
CA ALA A 29 -3.45 -8.75 -2.63
C ALA A 29 -2.40 -7.64 -2.44
N ALA A 30 -2.70 -6.62 -1.62
CA ALA A 30 -1.76 -5.55 -1.32
C ALA A 30 -0.57 -6.10 -0.53
N MET A 31 0.64 -5.82 -1.01
CA MET A 31 1.90 -6.26 -0.39
C MET A 31 2.95 -5.17 -0.53
N GLU A 32 3.84 -5.06 0.47
CA GLU A 32 5.01 -4.18 0.40
C GLU A 32 5.97 -4.64 -0.71
N PRO A 33 6.64 -3.72 -1.44
CA PRO A 33 7.56 -4.08 -2.52
C PRO A 33 8.65 -5.09 -2.12
N LYS A 34 9.21 -4.99 -0.91
CA LYS A 34 10.24 -5.91 -0.41
C LYS A 34 9.71 -7.35 -0.29
N LEU A 35 8.60 -7.51 0.44
CA LEU A 35 7.92 -8.80 0.59
C LEU A 35 7.45 -9.37 -0.75
N ARG A 36 7.03 -8.49 -1.66
CA ARG A 36 6.63 -8.90 -3.01
C ARG A 36 7.81 -9.47 -3.80
N LYS A 37 9.00 -8.87 -3.70
CA LYS A 37 10.23 -9.38 -4.34
C LYS A 37 10.57 -10.78 -3.84
N GLU A 38 10.65 -10.94 -2.52
CA GLU A 38 10.94 -12.23 -1.87
C GLU A 38 9.94 -13.32 -2.29
N ARG A 39 8.65 -12.99 -2.33
CA ARG A 39 7.61 -13.93 -2.75
C ARG A 39 7.76 -14.37 -4.21
N ILE A 40 8.18 -13.47 -5.10
CA ILE A 40 8.42 -13.82 -6.51
C ILE A 40 9.62 -14.75 -6.61
N GLU A 41 10.70 -14.47 -5.89
CA GLU A 41 11.90 -15.34 -5.85
C GLU A 41 11.55 -16.75 -5.36
N LEU A 42 10.73 -16.86 -4.30
CA LEU A 42 10.24 -18.16 -3.81
C LEU A 42 9.42 -18.91 -4.87
N ILE A 43 8.50 -18.22 -5.55
CA ILE A 43 7.66 -18.84 -6.60
C ILE A 43 8.52 -19.35 -7.77
N LEU A 44 9.54 -18.60 -8.17
CA LEU A 44 10.44 -19.00 -9.25
C LEU A 44 11.25 -20.24 -8.88
N ASN A 45 11.78 -20.27 -7.65
CA ASN A 45 12.54 -21.41 -7.14
C ASN A 45 11.69 -22.68 -7.01
N ASP A 46 10.41 -22.55 -6.64
CA ASP A 46 9.50 -23.69 -6.49
C ASP A 46 9.05 -24.30 -7.84
N GLN A 47 9.21 -23.60 -8.96
CA GLN A 47 8.70 -24.03 -10.27
C GLN A 47 9.62 -24.99 -11.04
N ASP A 48 10.85 -25.25 -10.57
CA ASP A 48 11.83 -26.16 -11.19
C ASP A 48 11.93 -26.02 -12.73
N LEU A 49 11.99 -24.77 -13.20
CA LEU A 49 11.91 -24.43 -14.63
C LEU A 49 13.07 -25.00 -15.45
N ASP A 50 14.24 -25.22 -14.83
CA ASP A 50 15.40 -25.82 -15.48
C ASP A 50 15.17 -27.26 -15.92
N ASN A 51 14.22 -27.96 -15.29
CA ASN A 51 13.89 -29.34 -15.61
C ASN A 51 12.68 -29.52 -16.54
N ASP A 52 12.03 -28.42 -16.94
CA ASP A 52 10.90 -28.47 -17.85
C ASP A 52 11.31 -29.01 -19.24
N VAL A 53 10.69 -30.13 -19.62
CA VAL A 53 10.90 -30.80 -20.91
C VAL A 53 10.59 -29.87 -22.07
N PHE A 54 9.57 -29.02 -21.95
CA PHE A 54 9.22 -28.05 -22.98
C PHE A 54 10.35 -27.04 -23.19
N LEU A 55 10.86 -26.41 -22.11
CA LEU A 55 11.92 -25.40 -22.22
C LEU A 55 13.23 -25.99 -22.77
N LYS A 56 13.57 -27.20 -22.34
CA LYS A 56 14.72 -27.95 -22.87
C LYS A 56 14.61 -28.20 -24.37
N ASN A 57 13.43 -28.58 -24.86
CA ASN A 57 13.22 -28.86 -26.28
C ASN A 57 13.43 -27.61 -27.17
N TYR A 58 13.20 -26.40 -26.64
CA TYR A 58 13.44 -25.15 -27.35
C TYR A 58 14.81 -24.51 -27.04
N ASN A 59 15.66 -25.19 -26.27
CA ASN A 59 16.94 -24.65 -25.79
C ASN A 59 16.80 -23.28 -25.09
N VAL A 60 15.69 -23.09 -24.36
CA VAL A 60 15.43 -21.87 -23.59
C VAL A 60 15.77 -22.14 -22.12
N LYS A 61 16.43 -21.16 -21.49
CA LYS A 61 16.69 -21.14 -20.05
C LYS A 61 16.12 -19.87 -19.46
N VAL A 62 15.60 -19.97 -18.24
CA VAL A 62 15.05 -18.84 -17.49
C VAL A 62 15.97 -18.60 -16.30
N GLU A 63 16.57 -17.41 -16.25
CA GLU A 63 17.40 -17.03 -15.11
C GLU A 63 16.52 -16.82 -13.87
N PRO A 64 16.90 -17.34 -12.68
CA PRO A 64 16.13 -17.14 -11.46
C PRO A 64 16.22 -15.69 -10.92
N ASP A 65 17.29 -14.98 -11.27
CA ASP A 65 17.56 -13.63 -10.78
C ASP A 65 16.79 -12.55 -11.55
N MET A 66 16.29 -11.56 -10.82
CA MET A 66 15.62 -10.41 -11.41
C MET A 66 16.60 -9.50 -12.14
N ILE A 67 16.17 -8.95 -13.28
CA ILE A 67 16.96 -8.02 -14.10
C ILE A 67 17.28 -6.75 -13.30
N HIS A 68 18.56 -6.39 -13.23
CA HIS A 68 19.02 -5.14 -12.63
C HIS A 68 19.06 -4.01 -13.66
N LEU A 69 18.42 -2.88 -13.34
CA LEU A 69 18.31 -1.71 -14.21
C LEU A 69 18.77 -0.44 -13.49
N ASN A 70 19.42 0.45 -14.22
CA ASN A 70 19.83 1.76 -13.72
C ASN A 70 18.68 2.76 -13.86
N GLY A 71 18.09 3.16 -12.74
CA GLY A 71 17.07 4.21 -12.67
C GLY A 71 17.66 5.61 -12.47
N ARG A 72 16.93 6.64 -12.86
CA ARG A 72 17.20 8.04 -12.48
C ARG A 72 16.07 8.54 -11.60
N VAL A 73 16.42 9.24 -10.53
CA VAL A 73 15.44 9.94 -9.67
C VAL A 73 15.36 11.37 -10.16
N LEU A 74 14.16 11.80 -10.56
CA LEU A 74 13.89 13.16 -10.97
C LEU A 74 13.40 13.97 -9.77
N ASP A 75 13.81 15.23 -9.71
CA ASP A 75 13.32 16.15 -8.68
C ASP A 75 11.84 16.45 -8.87
N ALA A 76 11.13 16.60 -7.75
CA ALA A 76 9.72 16.96 -7.77
C ALA A 76 9.51 18.35 -8.40
N PRO A 77 8.48 18.53 -9.24
CA PRO A 77 8.20 19.84 -9.83
C PRO A 77 7.77 20.84 -8.75
N LYS A 78 8.13 22.11 -8.95
CA LYS A 78 7.63 23.20 -8.10
C LYS A 78 6.19 23.51 -8.47
N LEU A 79 5.30 23.55 -7.47
CA LEU A 79 3.90 23.91 -7.65
C LEU A 79 3.72 25.40 -7.34
N GLU A 80 3.28 26.18 -8.33
CA GLU A 80 2.86 27.57 -8.13
C GLU A 80 1.37 27.60 -7.77
N LEU A 81 1.05 28.00 -6.54
CA LEU A 81 -0.34 28.19 -6.10
C LEU A 81 -0.70 29.67 -6.27
N PHE A 82 -1.61 29.98 -7.19
CA PHE A 82 -2.23 31.29 -7.28
C PHE A 82 -3.23 31.47 -6.14
N VAL A 83 -2.73 31.78 -4.94
CA VAL A 83 -3.58 32.24 -3.84
C VAL A 83 -3.77 33.74 -4.01
N SER A 84 -4.97 34.17 -4.40
CA SER A 84 -5.34 35.57 -4.27
C SER A 84 -5.20 35.96 -2.79
N SER A 85 -4.40 37.00 -2.53
CA SER A 85 -4.02 37.46 -1.18
C SER A 85 -5.20 37.78 -0.26
N SER A 86 -6.42 37.84 -0.78
CA SER A 86 -7.65 38.03 -0.02
C SER A 86 -8.19 36.79 0.70
N PHE A 87 -7.72 35.57 0.41
CA PHE A 87 -8.24 34.34 1.04
C PHE A 87 -7.33 33.71 2.11
N ALA A 88 -6.06 34.10 2.17
CA ALA A 88 -5.10 33.55 3.14
C ALA A 88 -5.43 33.94 4.60
N ALA A 89 -5.98 35.13 4.82
CA ALA A 89 -6.31 35.62 6.17
C ALA A 89 -7.53 34.92 6.80
N SER A 90 -8.49 34.45 5.99
CA SER A 90 -9.72 33.82 6.48
C SER A 90 -9.58 32.33 6.77
N PHE A 91 -8.64 31.64 6.10
CA PHE A 91 -8.36 30.22 6.36
C PHE A 91 -7.53 30.02 7.62
N PHE A 92 -6.49 30.84 7.83
CA PHE A 92 -5.60 30.72 9.00
C PHE A 92 -6.34 31.03 10.30
N THR A 93 -7.24 32.01 10.30
CA THR A 93 -8.06 32.37 11.47
C THR A 93 -9.08 31.27 11.81
N ARG A 94 -9.73 30.64 10.83
CA ARG A 94 -10.66 29.52 11.07
C ARG A 94 -9.95 28.25 11.56
N PHE A 95 -8.77 27.94 11.02
CA PHE A 95 -8.00 26.76 11.43
C PHE A 95 -7.43 26.90 12.85
N LEU A 96 -6.95 28.10 13.20
CA LEU A 96 -6.49 28.40 14.56
C LEU A 96 -7.63 28.33 15.60
N PHE A 97 -8.83 28.80 15.24
CA PHE A 97 -10.01 28.72 16.12
C PHE A 97 -10.47 27.28 16.36
N LEU A 98 -10.47 26.44 15.32
CA LEU A 98 -10.78 25.01 15.45
C LEU A 98 -9.73 24.28 16.30
N CYS A 99 -8.44 24.63 16.13
CA CYS A 99 -7.35 24.03 16.91
C CYS A 99 -7.42 24.43 18.40
N LEU A 100 -7.72 25.71 18.70
CA LEU A 100 -7.96 26.19 20.06
C LEU A 100 -9.20 25.56 20.70
N CYS A 101 -10.30 25.40 19.95
CA CYS A 101 -11.48 24.67 20.43
C CYS A 101 -11.17 23.21 20.76
N PHE A 102 -10.42 22.50 19.91
CA PHE A 102 -10.04 21.11 20.17
C PHE A 102 -9.09 20.98 21.38
N CYS A 103 -8.19 21.95 21.57
CA CYS A 103 -7.31 22.02 22.75
C CYS A 103 -8.09 22.29 24.04
N LEU A 104 -9.05 23.21 24.04
CA LEU A 104 -9.90 23.48 25.20
C LEU A 104 -10.83 22.29 25.52
N TYR A 105 -11.35 21.62 24.49
CA TYR A 105 -12.15 20.41 24.66
C TYR A 105 -11.35 19.25 25.27
N ARG A 106 -10.07 19.10 24.88
CA ARG A 106 -9.15 18.11 25.48
C ARG A 106 -8.77 18.43 26.93
N LEU A 107 -8.65 19.70 27.30
CA LEU A 107 -8.40 20.10 28.70
C LEU A 107 -9.62 19.83 29.60
N PHE A 108 -10.84 19.95 29.06
CA PHE A 108 -12.07 19.69 29.82
C PHE A 108 -12.32 18.18 30.03
N ILE A 109 -11.95 17.33 29.07
CA ILE A 109 -12.09 15.86 29.16
C ILE A 109 -10.99 15.20 30.01
N SER A 110 -9.92 15.92 30.36
CA SER A 110 -8.82 15.36 31.16
C SER A 110 -9.12 15.20 32.66
N ARG A 111 -10.35 15.48 33.13
CA ARG A 111 -10.76 15.17 34.52
C ARG A 111 -11.48 13.82 34.68
N SER A 112 -11.72 13.07 33.62
CA SER A 112 -12.32 11.74 33.71
C SER A 112 -11.58 10.73 32.84
N THR A 113 -10.76 9.92 33.54
CA THR A 113 -10.37 8.53 33.20
C THR A 113 -9.37 8.27 32.07
N CYS A 114 -8.36 7.50 32.46
CA CYS A 114 -7.30 6.85 31.71
C CYS A 114 -7.77 5.97 30.54
N MET A 115 -7.03 5.94 29.43
CA MET A 115 -6.32 4.73 28.94
C MET A 115 -5.56 5.00 27.63
N CYS A 116 -4.31 4.50 27.63
CA CYS A 116 -3.34 4.17 26.58
C CYS A 116 -3.62 4.50 25.10
N TRP A 117 -2.63 5.10 24.41
CA TRP A 117 -1.78 4.45 23.38
C TRP A 117 -0.65 5.41 22.92
N PRO A 118 0.60 4.95 22.73
CA PRO A 118 1.69 5.81 22.27
C PRO A 118 1.82 5.74 20.74
N LEU A 119 1.67 6.87 20.05
CA LEU A 119 2.26 7.06 18.72
C LEU A 119 3.61 7.76 18.90
N SER A 120 4.69 7.06 18.60
CA SER A 120 6.03 7.64 18.46
C SER A 120 6.33 7.82 16.97
N PRO A 121 6.83 9.00 16.54
CA PRO A 121 7.64 9.07 15.35
C PRO A 121 9.06 9.51 15.74
N LYS A 122 10.00 8.55 15.78
CA LYS A 122 11.43 8.85 15.75
C LYS A 122 11.80 9.16 14.30
N TRP A 123 11.99 10.44 13.97
CA TRP A 123 12.80 10.85 12.83
C TRP A 123 14.21 11.10 13.36
N THR A 124 15.08 10.09 13.23
CA THR A 124 16.51 10.27 13.43
C THR A 124 17.10 10.93 12.20
N SER A 125 17.58 12.16 12.37
CA SER A 125 18.53 12.81 11.46
C SER A 125 19.84 12.01 11.42
N LEU A 126 20.29 11.62 10.24
CA LEU A 126 21.67 11.18 10.01
C LEU A 126 22.54 12.41 9.67
N PRO A 127 23.75 12.51 10.22
CA PRO A 127 24.72 13.53 9.85
C PRO A 127 25.63 13.05 8.71
N THR A 128 25.98 13.97 7.83
CA THR A 128 27.29 14.02 7.14
C THR A 128 27.76 15.45 7.19
#